data_AF-C6BPQ8-F1
#
_entry.id   AF-C6BPQ8-F1
#
_cell.length_a   1.000
_cell.length_b   1.000
_cell.length_c   1.000
_cell.angle_alpha   90.00
_cell.angle_beta   90.00
_cell.angle_gamma   90.00
#
_symmetry.space_group_name_H-M   'P 1'
#
loop_
_entity.id
_entity.type
_entity.pdbx_description
1 polymer ?
#
loop_
_entity_poly.entity_id
_entity_poly.type
_entity_poly.pdbx_seq_one_letter_code
_entity_poly.pdbx_strand_id
1 'polypeptide(L)'
;MLTEVERLDLRDQLFAKRFQTGHNEQIFEKLAVMPGEAEGDEAVVHYSYAPPVWERSACNVDHYVFVSRLIATTTYKDRAISCMHHDYQRDEWPIDWSITARQSARDFPTLVLREYADGSVKGVLVRQARSYTYVGFTSDFVEPEEVEAGLKMLADLAPSQKYCGWFKDSCVSAESLEAAISMTAESPGGQKFVVLYRGMEWLSGIWNSPQKDSLLAGTFKLTSVADFHGTRVSKAKRASRPGLDEVRKKMAVPGSYPALQLALSLLTDSVPWSTFKQDYEANGAVRSLCDWWNVSAPDAMRSAGAFRVYRWNPGDMTFVAGDPEEPAMQANVAANLPSYALFEQVGKPTILVWFLRGRAFNTKESGGTMIYSANGEGAYDLAQSLEETDEAYYSLLGLESLWVSARMVEQPHGIRPASGSA
;
A
#
# COMPACT_ATOMS: atom_id res chain seq x y z
N MET A 1 38.64 -20.86 -0.08
CA MET A 1 37.20 -20.87 -0.44
C MET A 1 36.43 -21.41 0.75
N LEU A 2 35.41 -20.68 1.21
CA LEU A 2 34.50 -21.19 2.25
C LEU A 2 33.60 -22.28 1.66
N THR A 3 33.36 -23.33 2.43
CA THR A 3 32.35 -24.37 2.13
C THR A 3 30.93 -23.79 2.24
N GLU A 4 29.93 -24.51 1.73
CA GLU A 4 28.53 -24.07 1.83
C GLU A 4 28.07 -23.91 3.29
N VAL A 5 28.42 -24.86 4.16
CA VAL A 5 28.09 -24.80 5.59
C VAL A 5 28.73 -23.57 6.25
N GLU A 6 29.99 -23.29 5.96
CA GLU A 6 30.69 -22.10 6.48
C GLU A 6 30.05 -20.79 5.98
N ARG A 7 29.62 -20.74 4.72
CA ARG A 7 28.93 -19.56 4.16
C ARG A 7 27.58 -19.32 4.84
N LEU A 8 26.79 -20.37 5.05
CA LEU A 8 25.50 -20.27 5.73
C LEU A 8 25.67 -19.87 7.21
N ASP A 9 26.68 -20.40 7.90
CA ASP A 9 26.99 -20.03 9.27
C ASP A 9 27.46 -18.56 9.38
N LEU A 10 28.34 -18.09 8.48
CA LEU A 10 28.72 -16.68 8.41
C LEU A 10 27.49 -15.78 8.18
N ARG A 11 26.64 -16.13 7.22
CA ARG A 11 25.38 -15.43 6.93
C ARG A 11 24.55 -15.31 8.20
N ASP A 12 24.34 -16.41 8.91
CA ASP A 12 23.45 -16.43 10.08
C ASP A 12 24.04 -15.64 11.26
N GLN A 13 25.37 -15.73 11.49
CA GLN A 13 26.07 -14.92 12.50
C GLN A 13 25.94 -13.42 12.22
N LEU A 14 26.04 -13.01 10.96
CA LEU A 14 25.88 -11.61 10.54
C LEU A 14 24.40 -11.17 10.63
N PHE A 15 23.46 -12.00 10.19
CA PHE A 15 22.03 -11.70 10.21
C PHE A 15 21.47 -11.59 11.65
N ALA A 16 22.09 -12.30 12.59
CA ALA A 16 21.78 -12.20 14.02
C ALA A 16 22.25 -10.87 14.66
N LYS A 17 23.12 -10.08 14.01
CA LYS A 17 23.61 -8.82 14.56
C LYS A 17 22.50 -7.77 14.65
N ARG A 18 22.63 -6.88 15.62
CA ARG A 18 21.73 -5.75 15.91
C ARG A 18 22.57 -4.49 16.10
N PHE A 19 21.95 -3.33 15.95
CA PHE A 19 22.63 -2.07 16.27
C PHE A 19 22.94 -1.99 17.77
N GLN A 20 24.11 -1.46 18.13
CA GLN A 20 24.65 -1.55 19.50
C GLN A 20 23.95 -0.64 20.53
N THR A 21 23.10 0.30 20.10
CA THR A 21 22.52 1.36 20.96
C THR A 21 21.00 1.34 20.96
N GLY A 22 20.36 0.75 21.99
CA GLY A 22 18.92 0.93 22.26
C GLY A 22 17.96 0.44 21.16
N HIS A 23 18.48 -0.24 20.15
CA HIS A 23 17.77 -0.64 18.93
C HIS A 23 17.73 -2.17 18.86
N ASN A 24 16.53 -2.75 18.91
CA ASN A 24 16.31 -4.20 18.77
C ASN A 24 16.14 -4.63 17.31
N GLU A 25 16.25 -3.69 16.37
CA GLU A 25 16.00 -3.88 14.95
C GLU A 25 17.14 -4.64 14.23
N GLN A 26 16.79 -5.41 13.21
CA GLN A 26 17.75 -6.08 12.34
C GLN A 26 18.53 -5.06 11.49
N ILE A 27 19.83 -5.33 11.31
CA ILE A 27 20.71 -4.51 10.46
C ILE A 27 20.37 -4.73 8.98
N PHE A 28 20.25 -6.00 8.59
CA PHE A 28 20.07 -6.40 7.21
C PHE A 28 18.60 -6.71 6.91
N GLU A 29 18.12 -6.20 5.79
CA GLU A 29 16.86 -6.64 5.17
C GLU A 29 17.05 -8.03 4.54
N LYS A 30 18.14 -8.16 3.78
CA LYS A 30 18.54 -9.36 3.05
C LYS A 30 20.04 -9.56 3.20
N LEU A 31 20.45 -10.80 3.36
CA LEU A 31 21.85 -11.17 3.48
C LEU A 31 22.09 -12.54 2.86
N ALA A 32 23.09 -12.66 2.01
CA ALA A 32 23.56 -13.93 1.46
C ALA A 32 25.08 -13.96 1.40
N VAL A 33 25.65 -15.15 1.45
CA VAL A 33 27.10 -15.35 1.35
C VAL A 33 27.37 -16.31 0.19
N MET A 34 27.99 -15.79 -0.85
CA MET A 34 28.29 -16.50 -2.10
C MET A 34 29.76 -16.93 -2.14
N PRO A 35 30.13 -17.91 -2.98
CA PRO A 35 31.54 -18.18 -3.29
C PRO A 35 32.24 -16.90 -3.80
N GLY A 36 33.54 -16.75 -3.53
CA GLY A 36 34.35 -15.64 -4.04
C GLY A 36 34.34 -15.59 -5.58
N GLU A 37 34.09 -14.41 -6.14
CA GLU A 37 34.06 -14.17 -7.60
C GLU A 37 35.39 -13.60 -8.13
N ALA A 38 36.19 -12.94 -7.27
CA ALA A 38 37.48 -12.36 -7.59
C ALA A 38 38.66 -13.24 -7.12
N GLU A 39 39.80 -13.10 -7.79
CA GLU A 39 41.02 -13.84 -7.44
C GLU A 39 41.51 -13.43 -6.05
N GLY A 40 41.47 -14.37 -5.09
CA GLY A 40 41.89 -14.16 -3.70
C GLY A 40 40.75 -14.08 -2.68
N ASP A 41 39.51 -13.88 -3.12
CA ASP A 41 38.34 -13.88 -2.22
C ASP A 41 37.86 -15.32 -1.95
N GLU A 42 37.60 -15.63 -0.69
CA GLU A 42 37.06 -16.92 -0.28
C GLU A 42 35.54 -16.98 -0.28
N ALA A 43 34.89 -15.83 -0.15
CA ALA A 43 33.44 -15.62 -0.20
C ALA A 43 33.11 -14.13 -0.42
N VAL A 44 31.89 -13.86 -0.91
CA VAL A 44 31.33 -12.51 -1.03
C VAL A 44 30.05 -12.41 -0.19
N VAL A 45 29.98 -11.42 0.70
CA VAL A 45 28.77 -11.10 1.47
C VAL A 45 27.92 -10.13 0.66
N HIS A 46 26.80 -10.60 0.13
CA HIS A 46 25.78 -9.77 -0.52
C HIS A 46 24.78 -9.32 0.53
N TYR A 47 24.51 -8.01 0.61
CA TYR A 47 23.63 -7.47 1.64
C TYR A 47 22.79 -6.31 1.16
N SER A 48 21.66 -6.13 1.84
CA SER A 48 20.82 -4.94 1.75
C SER A 48 20.35 -4.53 3.14
N TYR A 49 20.28 -3.22 3.42
CA TYR A 49 19.92 -2.70 4.75
C TYR A 49 18.41 -2.60 4.97
N ALA A 50 17.98 -2.77 6.21
CA ALA A 50 16.58 -2.56 6.61
C ALA A 50 16.26 -1.04 6.74
N PRO A 51 15.25 -0.51 6.02
CA PRO A 51 14.76 0.88 6.18
C PRO A 51 13.81 1.03 7.39
N PRO A 52 13.65 2.22 8.01
CA PRO A 52 14.34 3.50 7.80
C PRO A 52 15.56 3.67 8.72
N VAL A 53 16.02 2.60 9.38
CA VAL A 53 17.01 2.68 10.46
C VAL A 53 18.33 3.25 9.96
N TRP A 54 18.80 2.87 8.77
CA TRP A 54 20.04 3.43 8.20
C TRP A 54 19.93 4.92 7.85
N GLU A 55 18.74 5.40 7.47
CA GLU A 55 18.47 6.83 7.23
C GLU A 55 18.47 7.64 8.55
N ARG A 56 18.16 6.99 9.69
CA ARG A 56 18.12 7.62 11.02
C ARG A 56 19.40 7.42 11.84
N SER A 57 20.17 6.36 11.61
CA SER A 57 21.21 5.89 12.52
C SER A 57 22.58 6.58 12.38
N ALA A 58 22.67 7.72 11.68
CA ALA A 58 23.90 8.50 11.57
C ALA A 58 25.16 7.65 11.23
N CYS A 59 25.00 6.61 10.41
CA CYS A 59 26.14 5.85 9.89
C CYS A 59 26.84 6.71 8.83
N ASN A 60 27.65 7.68 9.28
CA ASN A 60 28.56 8.49 8.46
C ASN A 60 29.75 7.67 7.91
N VAL A 61 29.62 6.34 7.86
CA VAL A 61 30.70 5.42 7.53
C VAL A 61 30.33 4.72 6.23
N ASP A 62 31.31 4.59 5.34
CA ASP A 62 31.24 3.74 4.16
C ASP A 62 30.62 2.37 4.50
N HIS A 63 29.55 1.98 3.78
CA HIS A 63 28.79 0.75 4.01
C HIS A 63 29.72 -0.48 4.03
N TYR A 64 30.74 -0.49 3.20
CA TYR A 64 31.72 -1.57 3.13
C TYR A 64 32.52 -1.66 4.42
N VAL A 65 32.97 -0.53 4.98
CA VAL A 65 33.74 -0.50 6.23
C VAL A 65 32.89 -1.01 7.40
N PHE A 66 31.61 -0.69 7.44
CA PHE A 66 30.71 -1.18 8.50
C PHE A 66 30.53 -2.70 8.43
N VAL A 67 30.19 -3.25 7.26
CA VAL A 67 30.00 -4.71 7.12
C VAL A 67 31.32 -5.46 7.33
N SER A 68 32.45 -4.96 6.84
CA SER A 68 33.77 -5.54 7.11
C SER A 68 34.09 -5.59 8.60
N ARG A 69 33.72 -4.54 9.37
CA ARG A 69 33.83 -4.57 10.84
C ARG A 69 32.92 -5.61 11.47
N LEU A 70 31.69 -5.78 10.96
CA LEU A 70 30.80 -6.84 11.45
C LEU A 70 31.39 -8.23 11.20
N ILE A 71 31.98 -8.48 10.01
CA ILE A 71 32.66 -9.73 9.68
C ILE A 71 33.83 -9.98 10.65
N ALA A 72 34.59 -8.95 11.01
CA ALA A 72 35.67 -9.05 11.99
C ALA A 72 35.21 -9.46 13.40
N THR A 73 33.90 -9.40 13.68
CA THR A 73 33.29 -9.90 14.94
C THR A 73 32.71 -11.31 14.83
N THR A 74 32.89 -11.97 13.69
CA THR A 74 32.46 -13.37 13.45
C THR A 74 33.62 -14.32 13.64
N THR A 75 33.33 -15.62 13.59
CA THR A 75 34.35 -16.69 13.56
C THR A 75 35.23 -16.66 12.30
N TYR A 76 34.87 -15.88 11.28
CA TYR A 76 35.55 -15.80 9.98
C TYR A 76 36.42 -14.54 9.83
N LYS A 77 36.74 -13.84 10.92
CA LYS A 77 37.47 -12.55 10.95
C LYS A 77 38.81 -12.51 10.20
N ASP A 78 39.48 -13.65 10.04
CA ASP A 78 40.82 -13.75 9.42
C ASP A 78 40.75 -14.28 7.98
N ARG A 79 39.55 -14.42 7.40
CA ARG A 79 39.33 -14.94 6.05
C ARG A 79 39.18 -13.80 5.04
N ALA A 80 39.61 -14.03 3.81
CA ALA A 80 39.45 -13.06 2.72
C ALA A 80 37.98 -13.04 2.26
N ILE A 81 37.20 -12.11 2.79
CA ILE A 81 35.76 -11.98 2.51
C ILE A 81 35.51 -10.57 2.00
N SER A 82 34.98 -10.47 0.78
CA SER A 82 34.51 -9.21 0.21
C SER A 82 33.03 -9.00 0.49
N CYS A 83 32.56 -7.77 0.27
CA CYS A 83 31.19 -7.38 0.54
C CYS A 83 30.60 -6.67 -0.68
N MET A 84 29.31 -6.83 -0.94
CA MET A 84 28.59 -6.21 -2.05
C MET A 84 27.23 -5.71 -1.58
N HIS A 85 27.02 -4.40 -1.67
CA HIS A 85 25.73 -3.78 -1.32
C HIS A 85 24.78 -3.81 -2.52
N HIS A 86 23.52 -4.16 -2.25
CA HIS A 86 22.43 -4.09 -3.22
C HIS A 86 21.34 -3.18 -2.67
N ASP A 87 21.01 -2.10 -3.39
CA ASP A 87 19.81 -1.33 -3.08
C ASP A 87 18.60 -2.07 -3.65
N TYR A 88 18.01 -2.99 -2.89
CA TYR A 88 16.92 -3.83 -3.40
C TYR A 88 15.63 -3.05 -3.78
N GLN A 89 15.53 -1.78 -3.37
CA GLN A 89 14.39 -0.93 -3.69
C GLN A 89 14.51 -0.34 -5.08
N ARG A 90 15.75 -0.03 -5.49
CA ARG A 90 16.07 0.44 -6.85
C ARG A 90 16.42 -0.71 -7.78
N ASP A 91 17.21 -1.64 -7.27
CA ASP A 91 17.77 -2.78 -7.98
C ASP A 91 17.04 -4.07 -7.56
N GLU A 92 16.97 -5.07 -8.43
CA GLU A 92 16.43 -6.37 -8.03
C GLU A 92 17.42 -7.09 -7.12
N TRP A 93 16.91 -7.92 -6.19
CA TRP A 93 17.81 -8.74 -5.37
C TRP A 93 18.36 -9.88 -6.22
N PRO A 94 19.69 -9.96 -6.46
CA PRO A 94 20.23 -10.84 -7.49
C PRO A 94 20.55 -12.25 -6.99
N ILE A 95 20.39 -12.52 -5.68
CA ILE A 95 20.77 -13.79 -5.06
C ILE A 95 19.54 -14.66 -4.79
N ASP A 96 19.71 -15.98 -4.93
CA ASP A 96 18.66 -16.96 -4.69
C ASP A 96 18.08 -16.82 -3.26
N TRP A 97 16.75 -16.87 -3.17
CA TRP A 97 16.02 -16.85 -1.91
C TRP A 97 16.32 -18.09 -1.06
N SER A 98 16.62 -19.25 -1.63
CA SER A 98 16.92 -20.45 -0.82
C SER A 98 18.08 -20.24 0.16
N ILE A 99 19.06 -19.41 -0.22
CA ILE A 99 20.29 -19.13 0.56
C ILE A 99 20.33 -17.72 1.18
N THR A 100 19.32 -16.90 0.95
CA THR A 100 19.23 -15.55 1.52
C THR A 100 18.57 -15.58 2.90
N ALA A 101 19.25 -15.05 3.92
CA ALA A 101 18.66 -14.73 5.22
C ALA A 101 17.88 -13.42 5.14
N ARG A 102 16.74 -13.36 5.81
CA ARG A 102 15.71 -12.34 5.58
C ARG A 102 14.97 -11.92 6.82
N GLN A 103 14.51 -10.68 6.81
CA GLN A 103 13.61 -10.21 7.83
C GLN A 103 12.26 -10.94 7.72
N SER A 104 11.74 -11.42 8.84
CA SER A 104 10.48 -12.18 8.90
C SER A 104 9.28 -11.42 8.31
N ALA A 105 9.24 -10.10 8.49
CA ALA A 105 8.23 -9.22 7.90
C ALA A 105 8.22 -9.21 6.36
N ARG A 106 9.31 -9.65 5.73
CA ARG A 106 9.51 -9.66 4.27
C ARG A 106 9.54 -11.06 3.68
N ASP A 107 9.55 -12.09 4.51
CA ASP A 107 9.41 -13.50 4.13
C ASP A 107 7.98 -14.02 4.38
N PHE A 108 6.98 -13.14 4.20
CA PHE A 108 5.59 -13.48 4.42
C PHE A 108 5.04 -14.28 3.23
N PRO A 109 4.60 -15.54 3.42
CA PRO A 109 4.04 -16.35 2.35
C PRO A 109 2.69 -15.79 1.90
N THR A 110 2.56 -15.59 0.59
CA THR A 110 1.36 -15.06 -0.06
C THR A 110 0.89 -16.03 -1.14
N LEU A 111 -0.31 -16.55 -1.00
CA LEU A 111 -0.98 -17.35 -2.02
C LEU A 111 -1.69 -16.43 -2.98
N VAL A 112 -1.36 -16.49 -4.28
CA VAL A 112 -2.08 -15.80 -5.35
C VAL A 112 -2.75 -16.86 -6.21
N LEU A 113 -4.07 -16.99 -6.07
CA LEU A 113 -4.83 -18.14 -6.54
C LEU A 113 -6.07 -17.72 -7.34
N ARG A 114 -6.54 -18.62 -8.19
CA ARG A 114 -7.89 -18.61 -8.76
C ARG A 114 -8.63 -19.85 -8.29
N GLU A 115 -9.90 -19.67 -7.95
CA GLU A 115 -10.86 -20.74 -7.71
C GLU A 115 -11.65 -21.06 -8.98
N TYR A 116 -11.81 -22.35 -9.27
CA TYR A 116 -12.57 -22.86 -10.41
C TYR A 116 -13.96 -23.36 -9.97
N ALA A 117 -14.83 -23.62 -10.94
CA ALA A 117 -16.22 -24.00 -10.68
C ALA A 117 -16.37 -25.33 -9.92
N ASP A 118 -15.36 -26.20 -9.98
CA ASP A 118 -15.30 -27.46 -9.23
C ASP A 118 -14.77 -27.29 -7.78
N GLY A 119 -14.46 -26.06 -7.37
CA GLY A 119 -13.87 -25.74 -6.07
C GLY A 119 -12.35 -25.86 -6.02
N SER A 120 -11.71 -26.40 -7.07
CA SER A 120 -10.26 -26.48 -7.14
C SER A 120 -9.62 -25.10 -7.22
N VAL A 121 -8.38 -24.99 -6.75
CA VAL A 121 -7.61 -23.75 -6.81
C VAL A 121 -6.27 -23.96 -7.49
N LYS A 122 -5.87 -22.99 -8.31
CA LYS A 122 -4.54 -22.97 -8.95
C LYS A 122 -3.93 -21.58 -8.88
N GLY A 123 -2.60 -21.53 -8.85
CA GLY A 123 -1.86 -20.29 -8.87
C GLY A 123 -0.45 -20.48 -8.34
N VAL A 124 0.03 -19.54 -7.53
CA VAL A 124 1.43 -19.46 -7.14
C VAL A 124 1.55 -19.06 -5.67
N LEU A 125 2.44 -19.72 -4.96
CA LEU A 125 2.97 -19.23 -3.69
C LEU A 125 4.11 -18.27 -3.99
N VAL A 126 3.99 -17.04 -3.51
CA VAL A 126 5.03 -16.03 -3.59
C VAL A 126 5.46 -15.59 -2.19
N ARG A 127 6.68 -15.06 -2.09
CA ARG A 127 7.21 -14.43 -0.88
C ARG A 127 7.17 -12.92 -1.02
N GLN A 128 7.02 -12.26 0.14
CA GLN A 128 6.91 -10.81 0.36
C GLN A 128 5.48 -10.25 0.19
N ALA A 129 4.85 -9.82 1.28
CA ALA A 129 3.53 -9.19 1.25
C ALA A 129 3.64 -7.66 1.37
N ARG A 130 4.04 -6.96 0.29
CA ARG A 130 3.81 -5.51 0.22
C ARG A 130 2.41 -5.26 -0.34
N SER A 131 1.63 -4.43 0.34
CA SER A 131 0.24 -4.12 -0.03
C SER A 131 0.13 -3.60 -1.46
N TYR A 132 1.00 -2.67 -1.84
CA TYR A 132 1.02 -2.09 -3.19
C TYR A 132 1.18 -3.12 -4.31
N THR A 133 1.94 -4.20 -4.09
CA THR A 133 2.19 -5.22 -5.14
C THR A 133 0.90 -5.97 -5.50
N TYR A 134 0.16 -6.46 -4.50
CA TYR A 134 -1.07 -7.21 -4.77
C TYR A 134 -2.20 -6.28 -5.22
N VAL A 135 -2.27 -5.07 -4.68
CA VAL A 135 -3.28 -4.08 -5.10
C VAL A 135 -3.09 -3.74 -6.58
N GLY A 136 -1.84 -3.50 -7.01
CA GLY A 136 -1.53 -3.30 -8.43
C GLY A 136 -1.93 -4.52 -9.28
N PHE A 137 -1.45 -5.71 -8.92
CA PHE A 137 -1.74 -6.94 -9.66
C PHE A 137 -3.25 -7.20 -9.81
N THR A 138 -4.01 -7.08 -8.72
CA THR A 138 -5.46 -7.31 -8.72
C THR A 138 -6.24 -6.22 -9.45
N SER A 139 -5.66 -5.03 -9.66
CA SER A 139 -6.24 -3.97 -10.48
C SER A 139 -5.95 -4.18 -11.98
N ASP A 140 -4.79 -4.74 -12.31
CA ASP A 140 -4.37 -4.97 -13.69
C ASP A 140 -5.08 -6.17 -14.31
N PHE A 141 -5.27 -7.26 -13.55
CA PHE A 141 -5.89 -8.50 -14.05
C PHE A 141 -7.27 -8.70 -13.43
N VAL A 142 -8.35 -8.29 -14.08
CA VAL A 142 -9.70 -8.32 -13.47
C VAL A 142 -10.67 -9.25 -14.19
N GLU A 143 -10.51 -9.41 -15.50
CA GLU A 143 -11.31 -10.35 -16.28
C GLU A 143 -10.79 -11.78 -16.13
N PRO A 144 -11.64 -12.82 -16.21
CA PRO A 144 -11.22 -14.21 -16.01
C PRO A 144 -10.04 -14.65 -16.87
N GLU A 145 -9.95 -14.19 -18.12
CA GLU A 145 -8.85 -14.45 -19.04
C GLU A 145 -7.57 -13.68 -18.69
N GLU A 146 -7.70 -12.44 -18.20
CA GLU A 146 -6.58 -11.65 -17.70
C GLU A 146 -5.99 -12.30 -16.45
N VAL A 147 -6.84 -12.79 -15.55
CA VAL A 147 -6.43 -13.52 -14.35
C VAL A 147 -5.65 -14.79 -14.69
N GLU A 148 -6.10 -15.59 -15.68
CA GLU A 148 -5.31 -16.73 -16.15
C GLU A 148 -3.95 -16.29 -16.70
N ALA A 149 -3.91 -15.23 -17.50
CA ALA A 149 -2.68 -14.73 -18.07
C ALA A 149 -1.71 -14.24 -16.98
N GLY A 150 -2.21 -13.51 -15.98
CA GLY A 150 -1.43 -13.03 -14.84
C GLY A 150 -0.91 -14.18 -13.97
N LEU A 151 -1.75 -15.17 -13.66
CA LEU A 151 -1.32 -16.35 -12.91
C LEU A 151 -0.34 -17.21 -13.69
N LYS A 152 -0.53 -17.36 -15.00
CA LYS A 152 0.41 -18.06 -15.88
C LYS A 152 1.76 -17.35 -15.91
N MET A 153 1.77 -16.02 -16.04
CA MET A 153 2.99 -15.22 -15.96
C MET A 153 3.73 -15.46 -14.64
N LEU A 154 3.03 -15.41 -13.50
CA LEU A 154 3.65 -15.72 -12.20
C LEU A 154 4.15 -17.17 -12.12
N ALA A 155 3.43 -18.12 -12.72
CA ALA A 155 3.78 -19.53 -12.74
C ALA A 155 4.96 -19.84 -13.68
N ASP A 156 5.16 -19.05 -14.74
CA ASP A 156 6.24 -19.22 -15.71
C ASP A 156 7.57 -18.60 -15.20
N LEU A 157 7.53 -17.78 -14.14
CA LEU A 157 8.73 -17.32 -13.44
C LEU A 157 9.56 -18.53 -12.97
N ALA A 158 10.89 -18.44 -13.05
CA ALA A 158 11.76 -19.40 -12.38
C ALA A 158 11.54 -19.33 -10.87
N PRO A 159 11.75 -20.43 -10.11
CA PRO A 159 11.82 -20.36 -8.66
C PRO A 159 12.75 -19.22 -8.22
N SER A 160 12.34 -18.46 -7.21
CA SER A 160 13.04 -17.28 -6.68
C SER A 160 13.10 -16.06 -7.61
N GLN A 161 12.53 -16.09 -8.81
CA GLN A 161 12.49 -14.93 -9.70
C GLN A 161 11.48 -13.88 -9.21
N LYS A 162 11.83 -12.60 -9.41
CA LYS A 162 11.06 -11.43 -8.96
C LYS A 162 9.96 -11.04 -9.96
N TYR A 163 8.84 -10.57 -9.42
CA TYR A 163 7.82 -9.81 -10.14
C TYR A 163 7.24 -8.72 -9.22
N CYS A 164 7.44 -7.45 -9.54
CA CYS A 164 6.88 -6.30 -8.79
C CYS A 164 7.07 -6.36 -7.25
N GLY A 165 8.17 -6.98 -6.80
CA GLY A 165 8.48 -7.15 -5.38
C GLY A 165 8.04 -8.49 -4.76
N TRP A 166 7.26 -9.30 -5.48
CA TRP A 166 7.05 -10.72 -5.19
C TRP A 166 8.19 -11.57 -5.70
N PHE A 167 8.42 -12.69 -5.03
CA PHE A 167 9.36 -13.72 -5.47
C PHE A 167 8.65 -15.05 -5.52
N LYS A 168 8.72 -15.74 -6.65
CA LYS A 168 8.08 -17.04 -6.79
C LYS A 168 8.73 -18.05 -5.83
N ASP A 169 7.91 -18.74 -5.05
CA ASP A 169 8.33 -19.91 -4.28
C ASP A 169 8.01 -21.17 -5.09
N SER A 170 6.71 -21.42 -5.32
CA SER A 170 6.24 -22.66 -5.94
C SER A 170 4.89 -22.47 -6.63
N CYS A 171 4.60 -23.31 -7.63
CA CYS A 171 3.26 -23.40 -8.21
C CYS A 171 2.34 -24.16 -7.26
N VAL A 172 1.08 -23.75 -7.21
CA VAL A 172 0.06 -24.35 -6.36
C VAL A 172 -1.06 -24.89 -7.23
N SER A 173 -1.44 -26.15 -6.99
CA SER A 173 -2.63 -26.78 -7.57
C SER A 173 -3.21 -27.71 -6.50
N ALA A 174 -4.43 -27.42 -6.05
CA ALA A 174 -5.09 -28.16 -4.98
C ALA A 174 -6.59 -28.32 -5.27
N GLU A 175 -7.21 -29.32 -4.66
CA GLU A 175 -8.65 -29.60 -4.79
C GLU A 175 -9.53 -28.56 -4.07
N SER A 176 -8.97 -27.80 -3.13
CA SER A 176 -9.66 -26.70 -2.45
C SER A 176 -8.67 -25.65 -1.92
N LEU A 177 -9.21 -24.50 -1.49
CA LEU A 177 -8.44 -23.46 -0.81
C LEU A 177 -7.81 -23.95 0.49
N GLU A 178 -8.53 -24.74 1.28
CA GLU A 178 -8.05 -25.31 2.54
C GLU A 178 -6.89 -26.27 2.32
N ALA A 179 -6.95 -27.08 1.25
CA ALA A 179 -5.86 -27.96 0.85
C ALA A 179 -4.63 -27.15 0.40
N ALA A 180 -4.80 -26.09 -0.40
CA ALA A 180 -3.71 -25.19 -0.78
C ALA A 180 -3.06 -24.50 0.43
N ILE A 181 -3.88 -24.08 1.40
CA ILE A 181 -3.38 -23.52 2.66
C ILE A 181 -2.63 -24.59 3.45
N SER A 182 -3.11 -25.82 3.52
CA SER A 182 -2.46 -26.86 4.32
C SER A 182 -1.13 -27.35 3.73
N MET A 183 -1.00 -27.40 2.40
CA MET A 183 0.19 -27.95 1.73
C MET A 183 1.34 -26.95 1.55
N THR A 184 1.11 -25.66 1.76
CA THR A 184 2.12 -24.60 1.53
C THR A 184 2.84 -24.19 2.81
N ALA A 185 3.95 -23.46 2.70
CA ALA A 185 4.67 -22.97 3.87
C ALA A 185 3.94 -21.81 4.56
N GLU A 186 4.06 -21.72 5.88
CA GLU A 186 3.59 -20.61 6.72
C GLU A 186 4.75 -19.73 7.20
N SER A 187 4.45 -18.50 7.61
CA SER A 187 5.43 -17.64 8.28
C SER A 187 5.88 -18.27 9.61
N PRO A 188 6.99 -17.81 10.22
CA PRO A 188 7.38 -18.27 11.55
C PRO A 188 6.29 -18.10 12.62
N GLY A 189 5.45 -17.05 12.49
CA GLY A 189 4.29 -16.81 13.34
C GLY A 189 3.05 -17.64 13.00
N GLY A 190 3.14 -18.55 12.03
CA GLY A 190 2.02 -19.39 11.61
C GLY A 190 0.99 -18.66 10.73
N GLN A 191 1.39 -17.67 9.94
CA GLN A 191 0.47 -16.86 9.15
C GLN A 191 0.73 -16.98 7.64
N LYS A 192 -0.31 -16.75 6.84
CA LYS A 192 -0.25 -16.65 5.38
C LYS A 192 -1.17 -15.57 4.87
N PHE A 193 -0.76 -14.85 3.82
CA PHE A 193 -1.66 -13.99 3.08
C PHE A 193 -2.29 -14.78 1.93
N VAL A 194 -3.55 -14.54 1.66
CA VAL A 194 -4.28 -15.15 0.55
C VAL A 194 -4.85 -14.04 -0.30
N VAL A 195 -4.63 -14.12 -1.61
CA VAL A 195 -5.23 -13.31 -2.66
C VAL A 195 -5.89 -14.28 -3.64
N LEU A 196 -7.22 -14.31 -3.65
CA LEU A 196 -8.01 -15.31 -4.34
C LEU A 196 -8.97 -14.67 -5.33
N TYR A 197 -8.87 -15.02 -6.59
CA TYR A 197 -9.91 -14.71 -7.57
C TYR A 197 -11.01 -15.75 -7.46
N ARG A 198 -12.21 -15.32 -7.03
CA ARG A 198 -13.37 -16.20 -6.87
C ARG A 198 -14.56 -15.63 -7.62
N GLY A 199 -15.09 -16.43 -8.54
CA GLY A 199 -16.22 -16.05 -9.39
C GLY A 199 -15.84 -14.95 -10.38
N MET A 200 -15.82 -13.70 -9.92
CA MET A 200 -15.67 -12.50 -10.76
C MET A 200 -14.88 -11.36 -10.10
N GLU A 201 -14.25 -11.60 -8.94
CA GLU A 201 -13.48 -10.60 -8.23
C GLU A 201 -12.32 -11.19 -7.43
N TRP A 202 -11.36 -10.33 -7.09
CA TRP A 202 -10.30 -10.64 -6.14
C TRP A 202 -10.77 -10.42 -4.70
N LEU A 203 -10.46 -11.39 -3.86
CA LEU A 203 -10.62 -11.35 -2.43
C LEU A 203 -9.24 -11.48 -1.76
N SER A 204 -9.06 -10.88 -0.59
CA SER A 204 -7.85 -11.07 0.21
C SER A 204 -8.14 -11.32 1.68
N GLY A 205 -7.19 -11.95 2.36
CA GLY A 205 -7.29 -12.20 3.80
C GLY A 205 -6.00 -12.79 4.36
N ILE A 206 -5.83 -12.67 5.68
CA ILE A 206 -4.75 -13.34 6.41
C ILE A 206 -5.34 -14.59 7.04
N TRP A 207 -4.74 -15.74 6.74
CA TRP A 207 -4.99 -16.99 7.44
C TRP A 207 -4.01 -17.11 8.61
N ASN A 208 -4.53 -17.45 9.79
CA ASN A 208 -3.75 -17.68 11.00
C ASN A 208 -3.85 -19.15 11.41
N SER A 209 -2.69 -19.77 11.64
CA SER A 209 -2.57 -21.16 12.05
C SER A 209 -3.23 -21.39 13.40
N PRO A 210 -4.22 -22.29 13.48
CA PRO A 210 -4.89 -22.61 14.75
C PRO A 210 -3.94 -23.14 15.83
N GLN A 211 -2.76 -23.62 15.43
CA GLN A 211 -1.79 -24.26 16.32
C GLN A 211 -0.76 -23.29 16.90
N LYS A 212 -0.55 -22.13 16.25
CA LYS A 212 0.54 -21.20 16.57
C LYS A 212 0.06 -19.83 17.04
N ASP A 213 -1.16 -19.44 16.69
CA ASP A 213 -1.75 -18.17 17.13
C ASP A 213 -3.03 -18.45 17.91
N SER A 214 -2.93 -18.45 19.25
CA SER A 214 -4.06 -18.74 20.13
C SER A 214 -5.09 -17.61 20.22
N LEU A 215 -4.73 -16.39 19.82
CA LEU A 215 -5.62 -15.22 19.87
C LEU A 215 -6.50 -15.15 18.61
N LEU A 216 -5.94 -15.54 17.47
CA LEU A 216 -6.61 -15.48 16.16
C LEU A 216 -6.84 -16.87 15.55
N ALA A 217 -6.70 -17.95 16.35
CA ALA A 217 -6.75 -19.33 15.91
C ALA A 217 -7.94 -19.61 14.99
N GLY A 218 -7.68 -19.99 13.74
CA GLY A 218 -8.71 -20.36 12.78
C GLY A 218 -9.54 -19.19 12.23
N THR A 219 -9.20 -17.94 12.56
CA THR A 219 -9.77 -16.78 11.87
C THR A 219 -9.19 -16.71 10.47
N PHE A 220 -10.08 -16.82 9.50
CA PHE A 220 -9.78 -16.60 8.10
C PHE A 220 -11.02 -16.06 7.41
N LYS A 221 -10.98 -14.78 7.05
CA LYS A 221 -12.04 -14.10 6.33
C LYS A 221 -11.45 -13.47 5.09
N LEU A 222 -12.07 -13.79 3.96
CA LEU A 222 -11.77 -13.14 2.68
C LEU A 222 -12.65 -11.91 2.53
N THR A 223 -12.04 -10.78 2.18
CA THR A 223 -12.69 -9.49 1.93
C THR A 223 -12.42 -9.03 0.50
N SER A 224 -13.36 -8.33 -0.12
CA SER A 224 -13.17 -7.82 -1.49
C SER A 224 -12.01 -6.83 -1.53
N VAL A 225 -11.03 -7.12 -2.39
CA VAL A 225 -9.87 -6.24 -2.60
C VAL A 225 -10.34 -4.89 -3.15
N ALA A 226 -11.32 -4.93 -4.05
CA ALA A 226 -11.87 -3.72 -4.66
C ALA A 226 -12.68 -2.87 -3.67
N ASP A 227 -13.41 -3.49 -2.74
CA ASP A 227 -14.16 -2.70 -1.74
C ASP A 227 -13.22 -2.04 -0.72
N PHE A 228 -12.06 -2.65 -0.43
CA PHE A 228 -11.11 -2.11 0.55
C PHE A 228 -10.07 -1.15 -0.07
N HIS A 229 -9.62 -1.38 -1.31
CA HIS A 229 -8.57 -0.59 -1.97
C HIS A 229 -9.05 0.20 -3.20
N GLY A 230 -10.31 0.04 -3.62
CA GLY A 230 -10.83 0.69 -4.81
C GLY A 230 -10.26 0.18 -6.13
N THR A 231 -9.66 -1.01 -6.15
CA THR A 231 -9.12 -1.60 -7.38
C THR A 231 -10.21 -1.84 -8.42
N ARG A 232 -9.83 -1.92 -9.70
CA ARG A 232 -10.77 -2.28 -10.76
C ARG A 232 -11.40 -3.64 -10.47
N VAL A 233 -12.59 -3.85 -11.04
CA VAL A 233 -13.26 -5.16 -11.06
C VAL A 233 -13.66 -5.54 -12.48
N SER A 234 -13.91 -6.84 -12.67
CA SER A 234 -14.42 -7.39 -13.93
C SER A 234 -15.69 -6.66 -14.37
N LYS A 235 -15.93 -6.63 -15.69
CA LYS A 235 -17.14 -6.07 -16.27
C LYS A 235 -18.40 -6.72 -15.68
N ALA A 236 -18.37 -8.03 -15.44
CA ALA A 236 -19.47 -8.76 -14.82
C ALA A 236 -19.74 -8.27 -13.38
N LYS A 237 -18.69 -8.15 -12.54
CA LYS A 237 -18.84 -7.62 -11.18
C LYS A 237 -19.31 -6.17 -11.20
N ARG A 238 -18.75 -5.35 -12.09
CA ARG A 238 -19.13 -3.93 -12.25
C ARG A 238 -20.62 -3.79 -12.56
N ALA A 239 -21.16 -4.58 -13.49
CA ALA A 239 -22.57 -4.58 -13.85
C ALA A 239 -23.49 -5.03 -12.69
N SER A 240 -22.99 -5.85 -11.77
CA SER A 240 -23.74 -6.29 -10.58
C SER A 240 -23.73 -5.27 -9.42
N ARG A 241 -22.83 -4.27 -9.46
CA ARG A 241 -22.66 -3.31 -8.38
C ARG A 241 -23.57 -2.08 -8.55
N PRO A 242 -24.11 -1.54 -7.44
CA PRO A 242 -24.71 -0.21 -7.46
C PRO A 242 -23.75 0.84 -8.04
N GLY A 243 -24.26 1.65 -8.97
CA GLY A 243 -23.51 2.74 -9.58
C GLY A 243 -23.74 4.09 -8.88
N LEU A 244 -23.40 5.17 -9.59
CA LEU A 244 -23.48 6.54 -9.09
C LEU A 244 -24.90 6.94 -8.64
N ASP A 245 -25.95 6.38 -9.24
CA ASP A 245 -27.34 6.66 -8.83
C ASP A 245 -27.64 6.25 -7.39
N GLU A 246 -27.02 5.18 -6.89
CA GLU A 246 -27.21 4.77 -5.50
C GLU A 246 -26.49 5.72 -4.53
N VAL A 247 -25.32 6.21 -4.93
CA VAL A 247 -24.56 7.22 -4.19
C VAL A 247 -25.34 8.53 -4.13
N ARG A 248 -26.03 8.92 -5.21
CA ARG A 248 -26.92 10.10 -5.23
C ARG A 248 -28.08 9.99 -4.26
N LYS A 249 -28.71 8.81 -4.14
CA LYS A 249 -29.85 8.61 -3.25
C LYS A 249 -29.49 8.72 -1.77
N LYS A 250 -28.24 8.40 -1.41
CA LYS A 250 -27.77 8.31 -0.03
C LYS A 250 -26.95 9.51 0.45
N MET A 251 -26.67 10.48 -0.42
CA MET A 251 -25.96 11.70 -0.01
C MET A 251 -26.75 12.44 1.07
N ALA A 252 -26.05 13.05 2.03
CA ALA A 252 -26.70 13.80 3.10
C ALA A 252 -27.34 15.09 2.55
N VAL A 253 -26.61 15.77 1.67
CA VAL A 253 -27.08 16.97 0.94
C VAL A 253 -26.47 17.01 -0.46
N PRO A 254 -27.16 17.60 -1.45
CA PRO A 254 -26.55 17.96 -2.72
C PRO A 254 -25.41 18.98 -2.52
N GLY A 255 -24.29 18.76 -3.20
CA GLY A 255 -23.13 19.65 -3.18
C GLY A 255 -23.35 20.95 -3.95
N SER A 256 -22.79 22.05 -3.44
CA SER A 256 -22.80 23.36 -4.11
C SER A 256 -21.48 23.59 -4.86
N TYR A 257 -21.49 23.52 -6.19
CA TYR A 257 -20.31 23.86 -6.98
C TYR A 257 -19.75 25.25 -6.71
N PRO A 258 -20.57 26.30 -6.55
CA PRO A 258 -20.05 27.61 -6.12
C PRO A 258 -19.30 27.57 -4.78
N ALA A 259 -19.73 26.75 -3.81
CA ALA A 259 -19.01 26.59 -2.55
C ALA A 259 -17.66 25.88 -2.76
N LEU A 260 -17.63 24.83 -3.58
CA LEU A 260 -16.38 24.15 -3.97
C LEU A 260 -15.44 25.11 -4.72
N GLN A 261 -15.95 25.92 -5.65
CA GLN A 261 -15.16 26.92 -6.37
C GLN A 261 -14.60 28.00 -5.45
N LEU A 262 -15.37 28.44 -4.45
CA LEU A 262 -14.89 29.37 -3.43
C LEU A 262 -13.72 28.75 -2.67
N ALA A 263 -13.86 27.53 -2.16
CA ALA A 263 -12.77 26.82 -1.49
C ALA A 263 -11.53 26.69 -2.37
N LEU A 264 -11.69 26.32 -3.65
CA LEU A 264 -10.59 26.25 -4.62
C LEU A 264 -9.94 27.61 -4.91
N SER A 265 -10.70 28.71 -4.89
CA SER A 265 -10.16 30.08 -5.06
C SER A 265 -9.37 30.58 -3.85
N LEU A 266 -9.62 29.98 -2.68
CA LEU A 266 -8.93 30.28 -1.42
C LEU A 266 -7.68 29.41 -1.22
N LEU A 267 -7.41 28.45 -2.12
CA LEU A 267 -6.08 27.86 -2.24
C LEU A 267 -5.13 28.97 -2.70
N THR A 268 -4.48 29.63 -1.75
CA THR A 268 -3.39 30.56 -2.05
C THR A 268 -2.23 29.76 -2.64
N ASP A 269 -1.35 30.38 -3.45
CA ASP A 269 -0.14 29.75 -4.05
C ASP A 269 0.87 29.22 -3.00
N SER A 270 0.50 29.21 -1.73
CA SER A 270 1.26 28.75 -0.59
C SER A 270 0.63 27.49 -0.01
N VAL A 271 0.90 26.35 -0.64
CA VAL A 271 1.15 25.13 0.13
C VAL A 271 2.63 24.82 -0.07
N PRO A 272 3.52 25.50 0.67
CA PRO A 272 4.88 25.02 0.71
C PRO A 272 4.83 23.73 1.53
N TRP A 273 5.66 22.80 1.12
CA TRP A 273 6.26 21.70 1.87
C TRP A 273 6.97 22.22 3.16
N SER A 274 6.31 23.10 3.91
CA SER A 274 6.90 23.84 5.01
C SER A 274 7.04 22.89 6.17
N THR A 275 8.27 22.78 6.66
CA THR A 275 8.69 21.96 7.80
C THR A 275 8.06 22.35 9.15
N PHE A 276 7.09 23.27 9.16
CA PHE A 276 6.34 23.70 10.33
C PHE A 276 4.90 23.20 10.23
N LYS A 277 4.42 22.49 11.28
CA LYS A 277 3.01 22.13 11.43
C LYS A 277 2.16 23.40 11.32
N GLN A 278 1.43 23.55 10.21
CA GLN A 278 0.41 24.57 10.06
C GLN A 278 -0.88 24.06 10.71
N ASP A 279 -1.74 24.96 11.17
CA ASP A 279 -3.09 24.60 11.60
C ASP A 279 -3.97 24.44 10.36
N TYR A 280 -3.99 23.24 9.78
CA TYR A 280 -4.63 22.99 8.48
C TYR A 280 -6.15 23.21 8.52
N GLU A 281 -6.80 22.97 9.67
CA GLU A 281 -8.24 23.25 9.87
C GLU A 281 -8.55 24.76 9.82
N ALA A 282 -7.58 25.62 10.16
CA ALA A 282 -7.72 27.07 10.08
C ALA A 282 -7.48 27.63 8.67
N ASN A 283 -7.04 26.80 7.72
CA ASN A 283 -6.83 27.22 6.33
C ASN A 283 -8.15 27.67 5.70
N GLY A 284 -8.15 28.82 5.02
CA GLY A 284 -9.35 29.41 4.43
C GLY A 284 -10.08 28.50 3.44
N ALA A 285 -9.35 27.70 2.67
CA ALA A 285 -9.94 26.75 1.71
C ALA A 285 -10.68 25.61 2.43
N VAL A 286 -10.07 25.01 3.45
CA VAL A 286 -10.69 23.95 4.26
C VAL A 286 -11.90 24.50 5.00
N ARG A 287 -11.70 25.61 5.71
CA ARG A 287 -12.71 26.23 6.55
C ARG A 287 -13.93 26.66 5.74
N SER A 288 -13.73 27.23 4.55
CA SER A 288 -14.85 27.65 3.67
C SER A 288 -15.76 26.49 3.29
N LEU A 289 -15.23 25.29 3.02
CA LEU A 289 -16.06 24.16 2.62
C LEU A 289 -16.70 23.47 3.84
N CYS A 290 -15.98 23.37 4.95
CA CYS A 290 -16.52 22.89 6.24
C CYS A 290 -17.65 23.80 6.74
N ASP A 291 -17.49 25.13 6.66
CA ASP A 291 -18.52 26.10 7.07
C ASP A 291 -19.77 25.98 6.19
N TRP A 292 -19.60 25.82 4.87
CA TRP A 292 -20.72 25.55 3.96
C TRP A 292 -21.48 24.27 4.37
N TRP A 293 -20.75 23.20 4.68
CA TRP A 293 -21.34 21.94 5.14
C TRP A 293 -22.10 22.13 6.46
N ASN A 294 -21.47 22.77 7.45
CA ASN A 294 -22.04 22.97 8.78
C ASN A 294 -23.31 23.85 8.75
N VAL A 295 -23.49 24.67 7.72
CA VAL A 295 -24.75 25.40 7.48
C VAL A 295 -25.79 24.53 6.77
N SER A 296 -25.37 23.69 5.83
CA SER A 296 -26.26 23.00 4.90
C SER A 296 -26.74 21.63 5.38
N ALA A 297 -25.90 20.89 6.11
CA ALA A 297 -26.16 19.52 6.53
C ALA A 297 -27.25 19.42 7.62
N PRO A 298 -27.85 18.22 7.83
CA PRO A 298 -28.72 17.96 8.98
C PRO A 298 -28.00 18.20 10.31
N ASP A 299 -28.73 18.62 11.35
CA ASP A 299 -28.16 19.04 12.65
C ASP A 299 -27.14 18.05 13.24
N ALA A 300 -27.43 16.75 13.17
CA ALA A 300 -26.57 15.68 13.69
C ALA A 300 -25.20 15.58 12.99
N MET A 301 -25.02 16.24 11.84
CA MET A 301 -23.82 16.15 11.00
C MET A 301 -23.03 17.46 10.91
N ARG A 302 -23.46 18.53 11.59
CA ARG A 302 -22.88 19.89 11.50
C ARG A 302 -21.63 20.10 12.35
N SER A 303 -20.74 19.11 12.38
CA SER A 303 -19.50 19.16 13.16
C SER A 303 -18.26 18.99 12.28
N ALA A 304 -18.31 19.34 10.99
CA ALA A 304 -17.18 19.16 10.10
C ALA A 304 -16.03 20.13 10.40
N GLY A 305 -14.83 19.59 10.56
CA GLY A 305 -13.56 20.31 10.66
C GLY A 305 -12.56 19.95 9.56
N ALA A 306 -12.76 18.83 8.88
CA ALA A 306 -11.96 18.36 7.75
C ALA A 306 -12.85 17.60 6.75
N PHE A 307 -12.29 17.22 5.60
CA PHE A 307 -12.96 16.40 4.60
C PHE A 307 -11.98 15.63 3.69
N ARG A 308 -12.48 14.57 3.05
CA ARG A 308 -11.80 13.84 1.97
C ARG A 308 -12.49 14.11 0.65
N VAL A 309 -11.71 14.32 -0.41
CA VAL A 309 -12.20 14.66 -1.74
C VAL A 309 -12.00 13.49 -2.68
N TYR A 310 -13.03 13.14 -3.44
CA TYR A 310 -12.94 12.11 -4.45
C TYR A 310 -13.57 12.55 -5.77
N ARG A 311 -12.98 12.14 -6.89
CA ARG A 311 -13.49 12.41 -8.24
C ARG A 311 -14.05 11.14 -8.86
N TRP A 312 -15.25 11.23 -9.42
CA TRP A 312 -15.86 10.11 -10.13
C TRP A 312 -15.10 9.77 -11.42
N ASN A 313 -14.75 8.49 -11.57
CA ASN A 313 -14.26 7.88 -12.79
C ASN A 313 -15.37 6.98 -13.39
N PRO A 314 -16.07 7.42 -14.46
CA PRO A 314 -17.14 6.64 -15.05
C PRO A 314 -16.65 5.37 -15.74
N GLY A 315 -15.36 5.30 -16.14
CA GLY A 315 -14.78 4.14 -16.80
C GLY A 315 -14.77 2.94 -15.86
N ASP A 316 -14.23 3.11 -14.65
CA ASP A 316 -14.09 2.04 -13.67
C ASP A 316 -15.22 1.98 -12.64
N MET A 317 -16.14 2.96 -12.67
CA MET A 317 -17.20 3.15 -11.68
C MET A 317 -16.66 3.32 -10.24
N THR A 318 -15.55 4.06 -10.13
CA THR A 318 -14.87 4.33 -8.87
C THR A 318 -14.75 5.83 -8.60
N PHE A 319 -14.59 6.17 -7.33
CA PHE A 319 -14.21 7.48 -6.84
C PHE A 319 -12.70 7.48 -6.60
N VAL A 320 -11.96 8.21 -7.44
CA VAL A 320 -10.51 8.38 -7.30
C VAL A 320 -10.25 9.41 -6.20
N ALA A 321 -9.48 9.04 -5.18
CA ALA A 321 -9.12 9.96 -4.12
C ALA A 321 -8.28 11.14 -4.63
N GLY A 322 -8.52 12.32 -4.04
CA GLY A 322 -7.74 13.53 -4.31
C GLY A 322 -6.41 13.55 -3.58
N ASP A 323 -6.29 12.81 -2.47
CA ASP A 323 -5.03 12.62 -1.76
C ASP A 323 -4.38 11.27 -2.12
N PRO A 324 -3.03 11.19 -2.19
CA PRO A 324 -2.33 10.02 -2.70
C PRO A 324 -2.23 8.86 -1.71
N GLU A 325 -2.55 9.07 -0.44
CA GLU A 325 -2.48 8.04 0.61
C GLU A 325 -3.81 7.30 0.77
N GLU A 326 -4.92 7.94 0.39
CA GLU A 326 -6.25 7.36 0.42
C GLU A 326 -6.51 6.44 -0.77
N PRO A 327 -7.05 5.22 -0.55
CA PRO A 327 -7.47 4.35 -1.64
C PRO A 327 -8.60 4.98 -2.46
N ALA A 328 -8.69 4.57 -3.72
CA ALA A 328 -9.92 4.80 -4.47
C ALA A 328 -11.09 4.07 -3.78
N MET A 329 -12.32 4.47 -4.12
CA MET A 329 -13.52 3.90 -3.50
C MET A 329 -14.51 3.42 -4.56
N GLN A 330 -15.02 2.21 -4.40
CA GLN A 330 -16.09 1.72 -5.26
C GLN A 330 -17.39 2.48 -4.99
N ALA A 331 -18.24 2.68 -6.01
CA ALA A 331 -19.52 3.36 -5.84
C ALA A 331 -20.39 2.74 -4.73
N ASN A 332 -20.42 1.41 -4.61
CA ASN A 332 -21.16 0.72 -3.55
C ASN A 332 -20.61 0.97 -2.14
N VAL A 333 -19.32 1.23 -2.01
CA VAL A 333 -18.69 1.59 -0.74
C VAL A 333 -18.98 3.06 -0.41
N ALA A 334 -18.80 3.95 -1.39
CA ALA A 334 -19.10 5.37 -1.28
C ALA A 334 -20.55 5.65 -0.88
N ALA A 335 -21.50 4.87 -1.41
CA ALA A 335 -22.91 4.98 -1.06
C ALA A 335 -23.21 4.71 0.42
N ASN A 336 -22.30 4.07 1.16
CA ASN A 336 -22.47 3.79 2.59
C ASN A 336 -21.62 4.70 3.47
N LEU A 337 -20.92 5.69 2.89
CA LEU A 337 -20.23 6.68 3.68
C LEU A 337 -21.24 7.49 4.52
N PRO A 338 -20.90 7.80 5.78
CA PRO A 338 -21.64 8.80 6.53
C PRO A 338 -21.29 10.21 6.05
N SER A 339 -22.20 11.16 6.22
CA SER A 339 -21.88 12.61 6.13
C SER A 339 -21.11 13.05 4.89
N TYR A 340 -21.60 12.68 3.69
CA TYR A 340 -21.01 13.15 2.43
C TYR A 340 -21.98 13.96 1.58
N ALA A 341 -21.42 14.75 0.66
CA ALA A 341 -22.14 15.46 -0.38
C ALA A 341 -21.59 15.10 -1.77
N LEU A 342 -22.46 15.10 -2.78
CA LEU A 342 -22.09 14.97 -4.20
C LEU A 342 -22.27 16.31 -4.91
N PHE A 343 -21.19 16.81 -5.50
CA PHE A 343 -21.14 18.05 -6.28
C PHE A 343 -21.27 17.68 -7.76
N GLU A 344 -22.41 18.04 -8.33
CA GLU A 344 -22.73 17.74 -9.74
C GLU A 344 -23.18 19.00 -10.48
N GLN A 345 -22.61 19.23 -11.65
CA GLN A 345 -22.96 20.32 -12.55
C GLN A 345 -22.63 19.92 -13.99
N VAL A 346 -23.52 20.24 -14.92
CA VAL A 346 -23.31 19.95 -16.35
C VAL A 346 -22.00 20.56 -16.82
N GLY A 347 -21.16 19.75 -17.47
CA GLY A 347 -19.84 20.16 -17.96
C GLY A 347 -18.74 20.22 -16.91
N LYS A 348 -19.00 19.78 -15.67
CA LYS A 348 -18.01 19.68 -14.59
C LYS A 348 -17.89 18.23 -14.09
N PRO A 349 -16.72 17.82 -13.54
CA PRO A 349 -16.51 16.44 -13.08
C PRO A 349 -17.23 16.16 -11.77
N THR A 350 -18.07 15.12 -11.67
CA THR A 350 -18.74 14.75 -10.40
C THR A 350 -17.73 14.53 -9.27
N ILE A 351 -17.88 15.29 -8.18
CA ILE A 351 -17.02 15.21 -6.98
C ILE A 351 -17.82 14.72 -5.78
N LEU A 352 -17.27 13.77 -5.03
CA LEU A 352 -17.75 13.41 -3.69
C LEU A 352 -16.85 14.07 -2.65
N VAL A 353 -17.46 14.69 -1.64
CA VAL A 353 -16.73 15.18 -0.46
C VAL A 353 -17.30 14.52 0.78
N TRP A 354 -16.45 13.78 1.50
CA TRP A 354 -16.79 13.12 2.76
C TRP A 354 -16.30 13.96 3.93
N PHE A 355 -17.19 14.40 4.80
CA PHE A 355 -16.88 15.34 5.89
C PHE A 355 -16.56 14.61 7.20
N LEU A 356 -15.52 15.09 7.90
CA LEU A 356 -14.94 14.53 9.13
C LEU A 356 -14.96 15.58 10.24
N ARG A 357 -14.99 15.16 11.52
CA ARG A 357 -15.13 16.10 12.66
C ARG A 357 -13.92 16.99 12.92
N GLY A 358 -12.75 16.54 12.49
CA GLY A 358 -11.49 17.22 12.78
C GLY A 358 -10.86 16.80 14.11
N ARG A 359 -9.64 17.31 14.34
CA ARG A 359 -8.67 16.90 15.36
C ARG A 359 -9.21 16.98 16.79
N ALA A 360 -10.07 17.95 17.09
CA ALA A 360 -10.64 18.13 18.43
C ALA A 360 -11.49 16.93 18.90
N PHE A 361 -11.92 16.07 17.98
CA PHE A 361 -12.76 14.90 18.27
C PHE A 361 -12.02 13.57 18.11
N ASN A 362 -10.77 13.57 17.65
CA ASN A 362 -9.98 12.35 17.53
C ASN A 362 -9.72 11.75 18.92
N THR A 363 -9.78 10.42 19.01
CA THR A 363 -9.56 9.72 20.28
C THR A 363 -8.44 8.71 20.15
N LYS A 364 -7.65 8.56 21.22
CA LYS A 364 -6.62 7.52 21.29
C LYS A 364 -7.28 6.17 21.53
N GLU A 365 -6.97 5.19 20.68
CA GLU A 365 -7.34 3.78 20.88
C GLU A 365 -6.09 2.90 21.01
N SER A 366 -6.28 1.62 21.38
CA SER A 366 -5.17 0.69 21.61
C SER A 366 -4.43 0.39 20.30
N GLY A 367 -3.38 1.15 20.03
CA GLY A 367 -2.53 1.00 18.84
C GLY A 367 -2.55 2.19 17.89
N GLY A 368 -3.37 3.22 18.15
CA GLY A 368 -3.58 4.27 17.17
C GLY A 368 -4.50 5.42 17.59
N THR A 369 -4.99 6.12 16.57
CA THR A 369 -5.92 7.25 16.65
C THR A 369 -7.17 6.93 15.85
N MET A 370 -8.33 7.00 16.50
CA MET A 370 -9.64 6.92 15.86
C MET A 370 -10.07 8.31 15.39
N ILE A 371 -10.44 8.40 14.11
CA ILE A 371 -11.02 9.58 13.46
C ILE A 371 -12.51 9.36 13.28
N TYR A 372 -13.29 10.45 13.33
CA TYR A 372 -14.74 10.40 13.22
C TYR A 372 -15.27 11.20 12.02
N SER A 373 -16.27 10.63 11.37
CA SER A 373 -17.12 11.29 10.38
C SER A 373 -17.92 12.42 11.01
N ALA A 374 -18.36 13.41 10.24
CA ALA A 374 -19.02 14.60 10.80
C ALA A 374 -20.32 14.30 11.59
N ASN A 375 -20.91 13.11 11.45
CA ASN A 375 -22.04 12.62 12.26
C ASN A 375 -21.63 11.96 13.58
N GLY A 376 -20.33 11.78 13.84
CA GLY A 376 -19.80 11.12 15.03
C GLY A 376 -19.52 9.62 14.88
N GLU A 377 -19.78 9.01 13.72
CA GLU A 377 -19.43 7.61 13.47
C GLU A 377 -17.92 7.46 13.21
N GLY A 378 -17.32 6.36 13.66
CA GLY A 378 -15.91 6.07 13.41
C GLY A 378 -15.63 5.96 11.90
N ALA A 379 -14.58 6.66 11.45
CA ALA A 379 -14.15 6.69 10.06
C ALA A 379 -12.92 5.81 9.83
N TYR A 380 -11.84 6.05 10.58
CA TYR A 380 -10.56 5.35 10.45
C TYR A 380 -9.93 5.08 11.81
N ASP A 381 -9.27 3.93 11.93
CA ASP A 381 -8.30 3.63 12.97
C ASP A 381 -6.89 3.70 12.36
N LEU A 382 -6.16 4.78 12.68
CA LEU A 382 -4.82 5.01 12.17
C LEU A 382 -3.79 4.54 13.18
N ALA A 383 -2.79 3.78 12.73
CA ALA A 383 -1.62 3.40 13.54
C ALA A 383 -0.64 4.59 13.75
N GLN A 384 -1.16 5.77 14.09
CA GLN A 384 -0.42 7.02 14.33
C GLN A 384 -0.87 7.66 15.65
N SER A 385 -0.01 8.50 16.23
CA SER A 385 -0.33 9.23 17.45
C SER A 385 -1.35 10.36 17.21
N LEU A 386 -2.04 10.78 18.28
CA LEU A 386 -3.02 11.87 18.21
C LEU A 386 -2.37 13.18 17.74
N GLU A 387 -1.13 13.41 18.17
CA GLU A 387 -0.38 14.63 17.89
C GLU A 387 0.10 14.72 16.42
N GLU A 388 0.22 13.57 15.76
CA GLU A 388 0.63 13.46 14.35
C GLU A 388 -0.57 13.41 13.39
N THR A 389 -1.76 13.08 13.89
CA THR A 389 -2.96 12.93 13.07
C THR A 389 -3.62 14.29 12.79
N ASP A 390 -3.57 14.74 11.54
CA ASP A 390 -4.24 15.96 11.08
C ASP A 390 -4.91 15.73 9.71
N GLU A 391 -6.21 15.46 9.73
CA GLU A 391 -6.99 15.12 8.54
C GLU A 391 -7.17 16.30 7.58
N ALA A 392 -7.12 17.53 8.08
CA ALA A 392 -7.27 18.72 7.26
C ALA A 392 -6.09 18.95 6.31
N TYR A 393 -4.93 18.37 6.61
CA TYR A 393 -3.82 18.28 5.66
C TYR A 393 -4.26 17.61 4.36
N TYR A 394 -4.94 16.46 4.45
CA TYR A 394 -5.41 15.73 3.28
C TYR A 394 -6.60 16.40 2.58
N SER A 395 -7.38 17.21 3.30
CA SER A 395 -8.39 18.08 2.68
C SER A 395 -7.76 19.05 1.69
N LEU A 396 -6.61 19.63 2.02
CA LEU A 396 -5.86 20.51 1.12
C LEU A 396 -5.33 19.76 -0.09
N LEU A 397 -4.67 18.62 0.10
CA LEU A 397 -4.20 17.78 -1.01
C LEU A 397 -5.34 17.42 -1.97
N GLY A 398 -6.50 17.07 -1.41
CA GLY A 398 -7.70 16.79 -2.19
C GLY A 398 -8.18 17.97 -3.04
N LEU A 399 -8.22 19.18 -2.47
CA LEU A 399 -8.58 20.39 -3.20
C LEU A 399 -7.53 20.75 -4.27
N GLU A 400 -6.24 20.61 -3.98
CA GLU A 400 -5.15 20.86 -4.94
C GLU A 400 -5.25 19.94 -6.16
N SER A 401 -5.52 18.66 -5.94
CA SER A 401 -5.71 17.67 -7.02
C SER A 401 -6.83 18.08 -7.98
N LEU A 402 -7.94 18.63 -7.43
CA LEU A 402 -9.02 19.18 -8.25
C LEU A 402 -8.59 20.46 -8.99
N TRP A 403 -7.86 21.35 -8.34
CA TRP A 403 -7.41 22.61 -8.91
C TRP A 403 -6.43 22.42 -10.08
N VAL A 404 -5.45 21.53 -9.93
CA VAL A 404 -4.50 21.16 -11.00
C VAL A 404 -5.25 20.55 -12.18
N SER A 405 -6.19 19.63 -11.92
CA SER A 405 -7.02 19.02 -12.95
C SER A 405 -7.83 20.05 -13.74
N ALA A 406 -8.38 21.07 -13.07
CA ALA A 406 -9.16 22.13 -13.72
C ALA A 406 -8.30 22.99 -14.65
N ARG A 407 -7.06 23.35 -14.25
CA ARG A 407 -6.13 24.15 -15.07
C ARG A 407 -5.57 23.39 -16.28
N MET A 408 -5.36 22.08 -16.17
CA MET A 408 -4.91 21.27 -17.32
C MET A 408 -5.96 21.15 -18.43
N VAL A 409 -7.25 21.25 -18.08
CA VAL A 409 -8.34 21.24 -19.08
C VAL A 409 -8.50 22.60 -19.78
N GLU A 410 -8.06 23.70 -19.15
CA GLU A 410 -8.14 25.05 -19.71
C GLU A 410 -6.94 25.45 -20.59
N GLN A 411 -5.89 24.62 -20.69
CA GLN A 411 -4.85 24.80 -21.70
C GLN A 411 -5.20 23.99 -22.96
N PRO A 412 -5.70 24.60 -24.05
CA PRO A 412 -5.73 23.91 -25.32
C PRO A 412 -4.29 23.59 -25.71
N HIS A 413 -4.01 22.35 -26.12
CA HIS A 413 -2.73 21.98 -26.72
C HIS A 413 -2.38 23.01 -27.79
N GLY A 414 -1.47 23.92 -27.44
CA GLY A 414 -0.93 24.91 -28.35
C GLY A 414 -0.19 24.17 -29.44
N ILE A 415 -0.85 24.02 -30.58
CA ILE A 415 -0.18 23.74 -31.85
C ILE A 415 0.86 24.85 -32.00
N ARG A 416 2.14 24.52 -31.81
CA ARG A 416 3.23 25.40 -32.22
C ARG A 416 3.05 25.66 -33.71
N PRO A 417 2.87 26.90 -34.18
CA PRO A 417 2.96 27.18 -35.60
C PRO A 417 4.38 26.83 -36.04
N ALA A 418 4.48 26.06 -37.12
CA ALA A 418 5.74 25.76 -37.76
C ALA A 418 6.48 27.08 -38.03
N SER A 419 7.68 27.21 -37.48
CA SER A 419 8.61 28.27 -37.84
C SER A 419 8.95 28.10 -39.32
N GLY A 420 8.24 28.84 -40.17
CA GLY A 420 8.58 29.02 -41.56
C GLY A 420 9.92 29.75 -41.65
N SER A 421 10.87 29.11 -42.30
CA SER A 421 12.09 29.71 -42.81
C SER A 421 11.76 30.79 -43.84
N ALA A 422 12.32 31.99 -43.63
CA ALA A 422 12.69 32.92 -44.68
C ALA A 422 14.15 33.30 -44.45
#